data_AF-H2D456-F1
#
_entry.id   AF-H2D456-F1
#
_cell.length_a   1.000
_cell.length_b   1.000
_cell.length_c   1.000
_cell.angle_alpha   90.00
_cell.angle_beta   90.00
_cell.angle_gamma   90.00
#
_symmetry.space_group_name_H-M   'P 1'
#
loop_
_entity.id
_entity.type
_entity.pdbx_description
1 polymer ?
#
loop_
_entity_poly.entity_id
_entity_poly.type
_entity_poly.pdbx_seq_one_letter_code
_entity_poly.pdbx_strand_id
1 'polypeptide(L)'
;GMIKAAEEAIVGATGGGTKIGESVANGAAAEADSVKNIAKGMKGIVDAAGTAAGKKDGVLKDVKAAAGEADAAAGKLFGTDRGGDAGAEDIKKAAEAVSSVSGEQILKAIVDAAGGGEQEGQAPGAAKNPIAAAIGAGAGADFHNDMKKRDKVAAALVLRGLAKDGKFSAADGDGANVKSAVENAV
;
A
#
# COMPACT_ATOMS: atom_id res chain seq x y z
N GLY A 1 15.43 -12.92 -13.00
CA GLY A 1 14.51 -13.97 -13.47
C GLY A 1 13.34 -14.07 -12.53
N MET A 2 12.18 -14.54 -12.99
CA MET A 2 10.92 -14.54 -12.23
C MET A 2 11.04 -15.17 -10.83
N ILE A 3 11.83 -16.24 -10.70
CA ILE A 3 12.08 -16.93 -9.41
C ILE A 3 12.75 -16.01 -8.38
N LYS A 4 13.79 -15.27 -8.78
CA LYS A 4 14.48 -14.33 -7.88
C LYS A 4 13.57 -13.17 -7.44
N ALA A 5 12.73 -12.68 -8.35
CA ALA A 5 11.79 -11.62 -8.03
C ALA A 5 10.69 -12.09 -7.06
N ALA A 6 10.22 -13.34 -7.22
CA ALA A 6 9.30 -13.96 -6.28
C ALA A 6 9.94 -14.16 -4.90
N GLU A 7 11.21 -14.55 -4.85
CA GLU A 7 11.96 -14.66 -3.59
C GLU A 7 12.08 -13.32 -2.86
N GLU A 8 12.43 -12.24 -3.57
CA GLU A 8 12.48 -10.89 -3.00
C GLU A 8 11.11 -10.43 -2.45
N ALA A 9 10.01 -10.74 -3.15
CA ALA A 9 8.66 -10.43 -2.67
C ALA A 9 8.31 -11.22 -1.39
N ILE A 10 8.66 -12.51 -1.34
CA ILE A 10 8.38 -13.37 -0.19
C ILE A 10 9.20 -12.97 1.03
N VAL A 11 10.48 -12.68 0.86
CA VAL A 11 11.37 -12.22 1.95
C VAL A 11 10.90 -10.86 2.49
N GLY A 12 10.37 -10.01 1.62
CA GLY A 12 9.79 -8.74 2.02
C GLY A 12 8.45 -8.89 2.76
N ALA A 13 7.64 -9.91 2.47
CA ALA A 13 6.34 -10.10 3.09
C ALA A 13 6.44 -10.48 4.58
N THR A 14 5.37 -10.28 5.35
CA THR A 14 5.30 -10.61 6.78
C THR A 14 5.76 -12.05 7.04
N GLY A 15 6.81 -12.21 7.84
CA GLY A 15 7.22 -13.48 8.43
C GLY A 15 7.10 -13.41 9.96
N GLY A 16 6.53 -14.44 10.59
CA GLY A 16 6.49 -14.57 12.05
C GLY A 16 5.66 -13.50 12.78
N GLY A 17 4.35 -13.73 12.92
CA GLY A 17 3.50 -13.07 13.92
C GLY A 17 2.69 -11.85 13.46
N THR A 18 3.16 -11.06 12.50
CA THR A 18 2.39 -9.93 11.92
C THR A 18 1.21 -10.46 11.11
N LYS A 19 0.00 -9.94 11.35
CA LYS A 19 -1.21 -10.34 10.63
C LYS A 19 -1.55 -9.33 9.54
N ILE A 20 -2.05 -9.80 8.40
CA ILE A 20 -2.58 -8.94 7.35
C ILE A 20 -3.75 -8.13 7.94
N GLY A 21 -3.72 -6.82 7.71
CA GLY A 21 -4.74 -5.90 8.20
C GLY A 21 -4.74 -5.70 9.72
N GLU A 22 -3.63 -6.00 10.40
CA GLU A 22 -3.47 -5.67 11.81
C GLU A 22 -3.54 -4.15 12.02
N SER A 23 -4.27 -3.74 13.05
CA SER A 23 -4.42 -2.33 13.42
C SER A 23 -4.26 -2.14 14.91
N VAL A 24 -3.77 -0.97 15.28
CA VAL A 24 -3.54 -0.53 16.65
C VAL A 24 -3.82 0.97 16.74
N ALA A 25 -4.09 1.48 17.94
CA ALA A 25 -4.13 2.92 18.16
C ALA A 25 -2.80 3.55 17.72
N ASN A 26 -2.87 4.63 16.95
CA ASN A 26 -1.77 5.35 16.32
C ASN A 26 -1.02 4.57 15.21
N GLY A 27 -1.38 3.31 14.95
CA GLY A 27 -0.70 2.47 13.97
C GLY A 27 0.76 2.16 14.34
N ALA A 28 1.47 1.53 13.42
CA ALA A 28 2.92 1.34 13.51
C ALA A 28 3.55 1.44 12.12
N ALA A 29 4.69 2.14 12.03
CA ALA A 29 5.45 2.23 10.80
C ALA A 29 5.85 0.84 10.32
N ALA A 30 5.69 0.58 9.02
CA ALA A 30 6.14 -0.67 8.43
C ALA A 30 7.66 -0.66 8.26
N GLU A 31 8.27 -1.84 8.31
CA GLU A 31 9.70 -2.00 8.08
C GLU A 31 10.04 -1.61 6.63
N ALA A 32 10.96 -0.66 6.47
CA ALA A 32 11.17 0.02 5.20
C ALA A 32 11.72 -0.89 4.10
N ASP A 33 12.64 -1.81 4.45
CA ASP A 33 13.21 -2.74 3.48
C ASP A 33 12.17 -3.79 3.06
N SER A 34 11.33 -4.25 3.99
CA SER A 34 10.18 -5.12 3.73
C SER A 34 9.24 -4.52 2.68
N VAL A 35 8.76 -3.29 2.90
CA VAL A 35 7.88 -2.60 1.93
C VAL A 35 8.56 -2.49 0.57
N LYS A 36 9.83 -2.06 0.54
CA LYS A 36 10.58 -1.87 -0.71
C LYS A 36 10.83 -3.20 -1.43
N ASN A 37 11.11 -4.27 -0.70
CA ASN A 37 11.39 -5.60 -1.27
C ASN A 37 10.12 -6.24 -1.83
N ILE A 38 8.97 -6.10 -1.17
CA ILE A 38 7.67 -6.51 -1.73
C ILE A 38 7.42 -5.78 -3.06
N ALA A 39 7.53 -4.45 -3.07
CA ALA A 39 7.26 -3.65 -4.25
C ALA A 39 8.23 -3.97 -5.41
N LYS A 40 9.53 -4.12 -5.12
CA LYS A 40 10.55 -4.52 -6.09
C LYS A 40 10.34 -5.94 -6.61
N GLY A 41 9.99 -6.88 -5.75
CA GLY A 41 9.70 -8.25 -6.13
C GLY A 41 8.49 -8.33 -7.06
N MET A 42 7.40 -7.64 -6.74
CA MET A 42 6.22 -7.53 -7.62
C MET A 42 6.60 -6.93 -8.99
N LYS A 43 7.38 -5.85 -9.01
CA LYS A 43 7.92 -5.28 -10.25
C LYS A 43 8.77 -6.27 -11.04
N GLY A 44 9.68 -6.98 -10.38
CA GLY A 44 10.53 -7.97 -11.04
C GLY A 44 9.74 -9.13 -11.67
N ILE A 45 8.63 -9.55 -11.04
CA ILE A 45 7.72 -10.57 -11.59
C ILE A 45 7.03 -10.02 -12.84
N VAL A 46 6.48 -8.80 -12.76
CA VAL A 46 5.78 -8.12 -13.87
C VAL A 46 6.71 -7.90 -15.06
N ASP A 47 7.94 -7.44 -14.82
CA ASP A 47 8.95 -7.23 -15.85
C ASP A 47 9.38 -8.56 -16.50
N ALA A 48 9.56 -9.61 -15.70
CA ALA A 48 9.88 -10.94 -16.19
C ALA A 48 8.74 -11.54 -17.02
N ALA A 49 7.49 -11.37 -16.58
CA ALA A 49 6.31 -11.79 -17.33
C ALA A 49 6.17 -11.02 -18.65
N GLY A 50 6.46 -9.71 -18.66
CA GLY A 50 6.47 -8.88 -19.87
C GLY A 50 7.53 -9.36 -20.87
N THR A 51 8.73 -9.65 -20.38
CA THR A 51 9.81 -10.21 -21.20
C THR A 51 9.42 -11.56 -21.80
N ALA A 52 8.84 -12.46 -21.00
CA ALA A 52 8.39 -13.78 -21.47
C ALA A 52 7.25 -13.69 -22.50
N ALA A 53 6.35 -12.72 -22.36
CA ALA A 53 5.25 -12.45 -23.29
C ALA A 53 5.67 -11.65 -24.53
N GLY A 54 6.96 -11.29 -24.69
CA GLY A 54 7.44 -10.42 -25.77
C GLY A 54 6.98 -8.96 -25.67
N LYS A 55 6.33 -8.57 -24.57
CA LYS A 55 5.87 -7.21 -24.30
C LYS A 55 6.96 -6.41 -23.59
N LYS A 56 7.92 -5.89 -24.36
CA LYS A 56 9.06 -5.12 -23.84
C LYS A 56 8.67 -3.86 -23.06
N ASP A 57 7.50 -3.30 -23.36
CA ASP A 57 6.98 -2.12 -22.66
C ASP A 57 6.23 -2.48 -21.35
N GLY A 58 6.21 -3.76 -20.95
CA GLY A 58 5.56 -4.27 -19.74
C GLY A 58 4.13 -4.78 -19.96
N VAL A 59 3.71 -5.75 -19.14
CA VAL A 59 2.34 -6.33 -19.21
C VAL A 59 1.25 -5.36 -18.74
N LEU A 60 1.61 -4.32 -17.98
CA LEU A 60 0.67 -3.35 -17.39
C LEU A 60 0.57 -2.04 -18.19
N LYS A 61 1.21 -1.93 -19.37
CA LYS A 61 1.29 -0.67 -20.12
C LYS A 61 -0.08 -0.09 -20.52
N ASP A 62 -1.04 -0.97 -20.78
CA ASP A 62 -2.39 -0.60 -21.21
C ASP A 62 -3.34 -0.39 -20.02
N VAL A 63 -2.88 -0.69 -18.80
CA VAL A 63 -3.64 -0.49 -17.56
C VAL A 63 -3.62 1.00 -17.22
N LYS A 64 -4.80 1.60 -17.18
CA LYS A 64 -4.98 2.99 -16.80
C LYS A 64 -5.06 3.11 -15.29
N ALA A 65 -4.56 4.22 -14.75
CA ALA A 65 -4.78 4.61 -13.36
C ALA A 65 -6.27 4.61 -13.03
N ALA A 66 -6.58 4.37 -11.76
CA ALA A 66 -7.97 4.40 -11.30
C ALA A 66 -8.61 5.77 -11.56
N ALA A 67 -9.87 5.76 -12.01
CA ALA A 67 -10.62 6.99 -12.19
C ALA A 67 -11.08 7.54 -10.83
N GLY A 68 -10.92 8.85 -10.66
CA GLY A 68 -11.35 9.54 -9.45
C GLY A 68 -10.38 9.43 -8.29
N GLU A 69 -10.72 10.16 -7.24
CA GLU A 69 -9.96 10.22 -6.01
C GLU A 69 -10.61 9.29 -4.97
N ALA A 70 -9.78 8.64 -4.18
CA ALA A 70 -10.16 8.15 -2.86
C ALA A 70 -10.37 9.34 -1.94
N ASP A 71 -11.07 9.09 -0.84
CA ASP A 71 -11.16 10.10 0.21
C ASP A 71 -9.78 10.30 0.84
N ALA A 72 -9.38 11.57 0.94
CA ALA A 72 -8.11 11.96 1.52
C ALA A 72 -7.94 11.42 2.95
N ALA A 73 -9.04 11.27 3.70
CA ALA A 73 -9.02 10.77 5.06
C ALA A 73 -8.59 9.30 5.19
N ALA A 74 -8.53 8.53 4.09
CA ALA A 74 -7.91 7.21 4.08
C ALA A 74 -6.42 7.27 4.49
N GLY A 75 -5.77 8.43 4.37
CA GLY A 75 -4.41 8.67 4.87
C GLY A 75 -4.25 8.46 6.37
N LYS A 76 -5.32 8.64 7.15
CA LYS A 76 -5.29 8.46 8.60
C LYS A 76 -4.93 7.03 9.00
N LEU A 77 -5.29 6.02 8.20
CA LEU A 77 -4.92 4.63 8.44
C LEU A 77 -3.40 4.41 8.44
N PHE A 78 -2.63 5.34 7.86
CA PHE A 78 -1.19 5.25 7.70
C PHE A 78 -0.41 6.04 8.76
N GLY A 79 -1.11 6.67 9.72
CA GLY A 79 -0.48 7.24 10.91
C GLY A 79 0.38 6.22 11.65
N THR A 80 1.44 6.72 12.29
CA THR A 80 2.37 5.95 13.13
C THR A 80 2.61 6.58 14.50
N ASP A 81 2.26 7.85 14.67
CA ASP A 81 2.38 8.63 15.91
C ASP A 81 1.03 9.08 16.44
N ARG A 82 1.04 9.61 17.66
CA ARG A 82 -0.18 9.98 18.39
C ARG A 82 -1.02 11.02 17.65
N GLY A 83 -2.29 10.68 17.42
CA GLY A 83 -3.32 11.59 16.93
C GLY A 83 -3.73 11.34 15.49
N GLY A 84 -4.98 11.73 15.18
CA GLY A 84 -5.53 11.61 13.83
C GLY A 84 -5.89 10.18 13.42
N ASP A 85 -6.17 9.30 14.38
CA ASP A 85 -6.55 7.91 14.10
C ASP A 85 -7.76 7.81 13.17
N ALA A 86 -7.75 6.81 12.28
CA ALA A 86 -8.85 6.55 11.37
C ALA A 86 -10.07 6.03 12.14
N GLY A 87 -11.21 6.68 11.98
CA GLY A 87 -12.49 6.14 12.45
C GLY A 87 -13.16 5.23 11.41
N ALA A 88 -14.26 4.59 11.80
CA ALA A 88 -15.08 3.72 10.94
C ALA A 88 -15.33 4.30 9.53
N GLU A 89 -15.70 5.58 9.42
CA GLU A 89 -15.97 6.23 8.14
C GLU A 89 -14.71 6.37 7.28
N ASP A 90 -13.56 6.70 7.88
CA ASP A 90 -12.30 6.82 7.15
C ASP A 90 -11.88 5.45 6.58
N ILE A 91 -12.07 4.39 7.36
CA ILE A 91 -11.76 3.00 6.99
C ILE A 91 -12.69 2.50 5.90
N LYS A 92 -14.00 2.80 5.99
CA LYS A 92 -14.96 2.44 4.96
C LYS A 92 -14.58 3.05 3.61
N LYS A 93 -14.15 4.31 3.60
CA LYS A 93 -13.70 4.97 2.36
C LYS A 93 -12.41 4.38 1.81
N ALA A 94 -11.50 3.94 2.67
CA ALA A 94 -10.33 3.17 2.26
C ALA A 94 -10.74 1.83 1.61
N ALA A 95 -11.73 1.13 2.17
CA ALA A 95 -12.30 -0.09 1.60
C ALA A 95 -13.04 0.15 0.26
N GLU A 96 -13.72 1.28 0.11
CA GLU A 96 -14.34 1.69 -1.16
C GLU A 96 -13.29 2.00 -2.23
N ALA A 97 -12.15 2.60 -1.86
CA ALA A 97 -11.04 2.80 -2.77
C ALA A 97 -10.51 1.46 -3.29
N VAL A 98 -10.33 0.47 -2.40
CA VAL A 98 -9.91 -0.90 -2.77
C VAL A 98 -10.93 -1.58 -3.68
N SER A 99 -12.21 -1.58 -3.31
CA SER A 99 -13.24 -2.32 -4.06
C SER A 99 -13.57 -1.70 -5.42
N SER A 100 -13.18 -0.46 -5.66
CA SER A 100 -13.40 0.23 -6.94
C SER A 100 -12.20 0.22 -7.89
N VAL A 101 -11.09 -0.42 -7.52
CA VAL A 101 -9.91 -0.60 -8.39
C VAL A 101 -9.70 -2.07 -8.73
N SER A 102 -9.17 -2.34 -9.92
CA SER A 102 -8.80 -3.71 -10.29
C SER A 102 -7.44 -4.10 -9.69
N GLY A 103 -7.20 -5.40 -9.53
CA GLY A 103 -5.91 -5.92 -9.08
C GLY A 103 -4.75 -5.46 -9.97
N GLU A 104 -4.97 -5.34 -11.29
CA GLU A 104 -3.97 -4.81 -12.22
C GLU A 104 -3.65 -3.33 -11.98
N GLN A 105 -4.64 -2.52 -11.55
CA GLN A 105 -4.43 -1.11 -11.23
C GLN A 105 -3.62 -0.95 -9.95
N ILE A 106 -3.95 -1.74 -8.92
CA ILE A 106 -3.17 -1.83 -7.67
C ILE A 106 -1.73 -2.24 -7.99
N LEU A 107 -1.57 -3.35 -8.73
CA LEU A 107 -0.26 -3.86 -9.10
C LEU A 107 0.53 -2.83 -9.91
N LYS A 108 -0.10 -2.14 -10.85
CA LYS A 108 0.55 -1.08 -11.63
C LYS A 108 1.02 0.07 -10.74
N ALA A 109 0.20 0.54 -9.81
CA ALA A 109 0.58 1.61 -8.89
C ALA A 109 1.77 1.20 -7.99
N ILE A 110 1.83 -0.07 -7.55
CA ILE A 110 2.97 -0.61 -6.80
C ILE A 110 4.22 -0.65 -7.67
N VAL A 111 4.12 -1.17 -8.91
CA VAL A 111 5.24 -1.28 -9.85
C VAL A 111 5.81 0.08 -10.23
N ASP A 112 4.94 1.06 -10.50
CA ASP A 112 5.35 2.42 -10.79
C ASP A 112 6.07 3.05 -9.59
N ALA A 113 5.59 2.83 -8.37
CA ALA A 113 6.23 3.32 -7.14
C ALA A 113 7.58 2.63 -6.86
N ALA A 114 7.71 1.35 -7.20
CA ALA A 114 8.97 0.61 -7.09
C ALA A 114 10.02 1.11 -8.10
N GLY A 115 9.58 1.69 -9.22
CA GLY A 115 10.42 2.18 -10.31
C GLY A 115 11.13 3.52 -10.06
N GLY A 116 10.73 4.30 -9.05
CA GLY A 116 11.40 5.56 -8.71
C GLY A 116 10.69 6.42 -7.65
N GLY A 117 11.35 7.51 -7.23
CA GLY A 117 10.84 8.50 -6.26
C GLY A 117 11.40 8.36 -4.83
N GLU A 118 10.96 9.24 -3.93
CA GLU A 118 11.30 9.20 -2.49
C GLU A 118 10.60 8.00 -1.82
N GLN A 119 11.35 6.93 -1.56
CA GLN A 119 10.83 5.69 -0.94
C GLN A 119 11.05 5.64 0.58
N GLU A 120 11.35 6.77 1.21
CA GLU A 120 11.43 6.88 2.66
C GLU A 120 10.03 7.02 3.26
N GLY A 121 9.84 6.55 4.50
CA GLY A 121 8.57 6.72 5.19
C GLY A 121 8.22 8.19 5.35
N GLN A 122 6.98 8.54 5.01
CA GLN A 122 6.49 9.91 5.08
C GLN A 122 5.14 9.95 5.78
N ALA A 123 4.87 11.06 6.45
CA ALA A 123 3.54 11.30 6.99
C ALA A 123 2.48 11.37 5.89
N PRO A 124 1.22 11.01 6.16
CA PRO A 124 0.19 10.94 5.11
C PRO A 124 0.08 12.23 4.28
N GLY A 125 0.16 13.41 4.91
CA GLY A 125 0.13 14.68 4.20
C GLY A 125 1.36 14.97 3.31
N ALA A 126 2.49 14.29 3.54
CA ALA A 126 3.76 14.47 2.81
C ALA A 126 4.07 13.33 1.84
N ALA A 127 3.42 12.17 1.97
CA ALA A 127 3.65 11.02 1.11
C ALA A 127 3.28 11.34 -0.35
N LYS A 128 4.18 11.00 -1.28
CA LYS A 128 4.00 11.22 -2.72
C LYS A 128 3.80 9.94 -3.52
N ASN A 129 4.05 8.79 -2.91
CA ASN A 129 3.90 7.48 -3.54
C ASN A 129 3.46 6.42 -2.51
N PRO A 130 2.89 5.29 -2.99
CA PRO A 130 2.42 4.19 -2.14
C PRO A 130 3.47 3.62 -1.18
N ILE A 131 4.74 3.54 -1.56
CA ILE A 131 5.81 2.98 -0.71
C ILE A 131 6.05 3.91 0.50
N ALA A 132 6.20 5.21 0.27
CA ALA A 132 6.40 6.20 1.33
C ALA A 132 5.23 6.21 2.34
N ALA A 133 3.99 6.11 1.84
CA ALA A 133 2.80 6.03 2.67
C ALA A 133 2.71 4.71 3.44
N ALA A 134 3.03 3.57 2.80
CA ALA A 134 2.98 2.27 3.42
C ALA A 134 3.99 2.13 4.58
N ILE A 135 5.21 2.64 4.40
CA ILE A 135 6.21 2.73 5.47
C ILE A 135 5.67 3.65 6.58
N GLY A 136 5.22 4.85 6.19
CA GLY A 136 4.60 5.81 7.10
C GLY A 136 5.60 6.53 8.01
N ALA A 137 5.17 7.66 8.53
CA ALA A 137 5.81 8.42 9.61
C ALA A 137 4.76 9.37 10.22
N GLY A 138 4.99 9.92 11.41
CA GLY A 138 4.13 10.98 11.93
C GLY A 138 2.70 10.56 12.27
N ALA A 139 1.89 11.54 12.69
CA ALA A 139 0.50 11.33 13.08
C ALA A 139 -0.41 11.04 11.87
N GLY A 140 -1.59 10.48 12.13
CA GLY A 140 -2.63 10.29 11.13
C GLY A 140 -3.07 11.63 10.55
N ALA A 141 -3.17 11.69 9.22
CA ALA A 141 -3.55 12.90 8.48
C ALA A 141 -4.17 12.53 7.14
N ASP A 142 -4.78 13.50 6.48
CA ASP A 142 -5.32 13.30 5.15
C ASP A 142 -4.20 13.16 4.11
N PHE A 143 -4.39 12.29 3.11
CA PHE A 143 -3.54 12.23 1.94
C PHE A 143 -3.72 13.48 1.06
N HIS A 144 -2.64 13.89 0.40
CA HIS A 144 -2.64 15.03 -0.50
C HIS A 144 -2.13 14.69 -1.89
N ASN A 145 -2.27 15.66 -2.80
CA ASN A 145 -1.77 15.61 -4.17
C ASN A 145 -2.22 14.34 -4.89
N ASP A 146 -1.25 13.53 -5.30
CA ASP A 146 -1.45 12.36 -6.12
C ASP A 146 -1.76 11.11 -5.27
N MET A 147 -1.50 11.15 -3.95
CA MET A 147 -1.77 10.02 -3.06
C MET A 147 -3.25 9.79 -2.79
N LYS A 148 -4.12 10.79 -3.00
CA LYS A 148 -5.57 10.63 -2.91
C LYS A 148 -6.17 9.85 -4.08
N LYS A 149 -5.39 9.28 -5.01
CA LYS A 149 -5.95 8.42 -6.08
C LYS A 149 -6.25 7.02 -5.53
N ARG A 150 -7.34 6.41 -5.99
CA ARG A 150 -7.84 5.13 -5.44
C ARG A 150 -6.85 3.99 -5.58
N ASP A 151 -6.18 3.91 -6.73
CA ASP A 151 -5.12 2.93 -7.00
C ASP A 151 -3.92 3.11 -6.07
N LYS A 152 -3.53 4.35 -5.78
CA LYS A 152 -2.41 4.66 -4.87
C LYS A 152 -2.74 4.38 -3.41
N VAL A 153 -3.97 4.69 -2.96
CA VAL A 153 -4.43 4.31 -1.62
C VAL A 153 -4.50 2.79 -1.48
N ALA A 154 -5.10 2.09 -2.45
CA ALA A 154 -5.16 0.63 -2.45
C ALA A 154 -3.77 -0.01 -2.49
N ALA A 155 -2.85 0.50 -3.31
CA ALA A 155 -1.46 0.07 -3.34
C ALA A 155 -0.75 0.25 -2.00
N ALA A 156 -0.95 1.40 -1.33
CA ALA A 156 -0.38 1.63 0.00
C ALA A 156 -0.95 0.67 1.05
N LEU A 157 -2.26 0.41 1.01
CA LEU A 157 -2.93 -0.57 1.90
C LEU A 157 -2.35 -1.97 1.71
N VAL A 158 -2.23 -2.43 0.45
CA VAL A 158 -1.66 -3.74 0.14
C VAL A 158 -0.22 -3.83 0.63
N LEU A 159 0.61 -2.84 0.30
CA LEU A 159 2.01 -2.83 0.72
C LEU A 159 2.16 -2.85 2.24
N ARG A 160 1.42 -2.03 2.98
CA ARG A 160 1.50 -2.00 4.45
C ARG A 160 0.94 -3.27 5.07
N GLY A 161 -0.16 -3.79 4.55
CA GLY A 161 -0.78 -5.02 5.05
C GLY A 161 0.08 -6.27 4.82
N LEU A 162 0.93 -6.26 3.80
CA LEU A 162 1.89 -7.32 3.49
C LEU A 162 3.26 -7.11 4.12
N ALA A 163 3.59 -5.89 4.55
CA ALA A 163 4.91 -5.58 5.08
C ALA A 163 5.05 -5.97 6.55
N LYS A 164 6.28 -6.34 6.90
CA LYS A 164 6.68 -6.60 8.28
C LYS A 164 6.45 -5.35 9.13
N ASP A 165 5.91 -5.57 10.33
CA ASP A 165 5.55 -4.53 11.31
C ASP A 165 4.51 -3.50 10.80
N GLY A 166 3.97 -3.67 9.60
CA GLY A 166 2.93 -2.82 9.05
C GLY A 166 1.62 -2.97 9.81
N LYS A 167 1.28 -1.97 10.63
CA LYS A 167 0.00 -1.92 11.34
C LYS A 167 -0.71 -0.62 11.05
N PHE A 168 -1.98 -0.69 10.75
CA PHE A 168 -2.78 0.50 10.45
C PHE A 168 -3.20 1.21 11.72
N SER A 169 -3.30 2.54 11.63
CA SER A 169 -3.89 3.38 12.66
C SER A 169 -5.41 3.29 12.57
N ALA A 170 -6.04 3.00 13.70
CA ALA A 170 -7.50 2.98 13.83
C ALA A 170 -7.90 3.38 15.25
N ALA A 171 -9.06 4.03 15.37
CA ALA A 171 -9.69 4.29 16.65
C ALA A 171 -10.08 2.97 17.34
N ASP A 172 -10.18 3.01 18.67
CA ASP A 172 -10.53 1.83 19.46
C ASP A 172 -11.87 1.21 19.01
N GLY A 173 -11.84 -0.09 18.70
CA GLY A 173 -13.01 -0.85 18.24
C GLY A 173 -13.15 -1.00 16.73
N ASP A 174 -12.40 -0.24 15.93
CA ASP A 174 -12.51 -0.26 14.46
C ASP A 174 -11.58 -1.28 13.75
N GLY A 175 -10.78 -2.04 14.52
CA GLY A 175 -9.76 -2.89 13.93
C GLY A 175 -10.27 -4.02 13.04
N ALA A 176 -11.50 -4.50 13.25
CA ALA A 176 -12.14 -5.48 12.37
C ALA A 176 -12.45 -4.89 10.98
N ASN A 177 -12.87 -3.63 10.92
CA ASN A 177 -13.17 -2.93 9.67
C ASN A 177 -11.89 -2.75 8.85
N VAL A 178 -10.78 -2.39 9.51
CA VAL A 178 -9.47 -2.30 8.85
C VAL A 178 -9.07 -3.64 8.25
N LYS A 179 -9.16 -4.71 9.06
CA LYS A 179 -8.78 -6.05 8.61
C LYS A 179 -9.54 -6.45 7.35
N SER A 180 -10.87 -6.27 7.33
CA SER A 180 -11.68 -6.57 6.15
C SER A 180 -11.34 -5.70 4.94
N ALA A 181 -11.04 -4.40 5.13
CA ALA A 181 -10.63 -3.51 4.06
C ALA A 181 -9.32 -3.97 3.38
N VAL A 182 -8.36 -4.43 4.20
CA VAL A 182 -7.03 -4.86 3.74
C VAL A 182 -7.09 -6.27 3.14
N GLU A 183 -7.85 -7.19 3.73
CA GLU A 183 -8.04 -8.54 3.16
C GLU A 183 -8.77 -8.52 1.81
N ASN A 184 -9.63 -7.53 1.56
CA ASN A 184 -10.22 -7.36 0.24
C ASN A 184 -9.23 -6.81 -0.80
N ALA A 185 -8.10 -6.25 -0.34
CA ALA A 185 -7.09 -5.62 -1.21
C ALA A 185 -5.96 -6.59 -1.60
N VAL A 186 -5.62 -7.52 -0.71
CA VAL A 186 -4.50 -8.47 -0.81
C VAL A 186 -4.96 -9.80 -1.39
#